data_AF-A0A7G8PZ40-F1
#
_entry.id   AF-A0A7G8PZ40-F1
#
_cell.length_a   1.000
_cell.length_b   1.000
_cell.length_c   1.000
_cell.angle_alpha   90.00
_cell.angle_beta   90.00
_cell.angle_gamma   90.00
#
_symmetry.space_group_name_H-M   'P 1'
#
loop_
_entity.id
_entity.type
_entity.pdbx_description
1 polymer ?
#
loop_
_entity_poly.entity_id
_entity_poly.type
_entity_poly.pdbx_seq_one_letter_code
_entity_poly.pdbx_strand_id
1 'polypeptide(L)'
;MSSVIEFLERLGADAHLRQATKEEVALALADACVEATASEAILSGQSEALYALLKRAPMVCVQTVPHKEDEEEEEDEDEQPKSPDKSASRSFIGARALAETA
;
A
#
# COMPACT_ATOMS: atom_id res chain seq x y z
N MET A 1 6.33 -24.33 -14.84
CA MET A 1 5.16 -23.43 -14.89
C MET A 1 5.65 -22.11 -15.49
N SER A 2 4.93 -20.99 -15.40
CA SER A 2 5.48 -19.69 -15.87
C SER A 2 6.61 -19.25 -14.93
N SER A 3 7.79 -18.94 -15.45
CA SER A 3 8.95 -18.50 -14.64
C SER A 3 8.64 -17.29 -13.76
N VAL A 4 7.75 -16.42 -14.23
CA VAL A 4 7.24 -15.26 -13.47
C VAL A 4 6.48 -15.70 -12.22
N ILE A 5 5.61 -16.71 -12.33
CA ILE A 5 4.77 -17.15 -11.21
C ILE A 5 5.63 -17.86 -10.15
N GLU A 6 6.56 -18.71 -10.57
CA GLU A 6 7.50 -19.39 -9.68
C GLU A 6 8.38 -18.37 -8.92
N PHE A 7 8.81 -17.30 -9.62
CA PHE A 7 9.56 -16.22 -8.98
C PHE A 7 8.71 -15.45 -7.96
N LEU A 8 7.46 -15.08 -8.31
CA LEU A 8 6.56 -14.37 -7.39
C LEU A 8 6.20 -15.20 -6.16
N GLU A 9 6.04 -16.51 -6.32
CA GLU A 9 5.85 -17.44 -5.21
C GLU A 9 7.08 -17.43 -4.28
N ARG A 10 8.29 -17.55 -4.84
CA ARG A 10 9.53 -17.48 -4.07
C ARG A 10 9.70 -16.13 -3.38
N LEU A 11 9.42 -15.03 -4.08
CA LEU A 11 9.46 -13.66 -3.54
C LEU A 11 8.49 -13.49 -2.37
N GLY A 12 7.30 -14.11 -2.43
CA GLY A 12 6.33 -14.09 -1.35
C GLY A 12 6.72 -14.95 -0.15
N ALA A 13 7.37 -16.10 -0.38
CA ALA A 13 7.75 -17.06 0.67
C ALA A 13 9.06 -16.69 1.39
N ASP A 14 10.05 -16.18 0.66
CA ASP A 14 11.39 -15.92 1.17
C ASP A 14 11.48 -14.53 1.84
N ALA A 15 11.71 -14.54 3.16
CA ALA A 15 11.84 -13.31 3.95
C ALA A 15 13.01 -12.42 3.51
N HIS A 16 14.10 -13.02 3.01
CA HIS A 16 15.26 -12.27 2.54
C HIS A 16 14.90 -11.53 1.24
N LEU A 17 14.27 -12.21 0.28
CA LEU A 17 13.83 -11.56 -0.96
C LEU A 17 12.77 -10.48 -0.73
N ARG A 18 11.91 -10.62 0.28
CA ARG A 18 10.94 -9.57 0.64
C ARG A 18 11.58 -8.30 1.17
N GLN A 19 12.75 -8.40 1.80
CA GLN A 19 13.49 -7.27 2.39
C GLN A 19 14.67 -6.83 1.52
N ALA A 20 14.92 -7.55 0.43
CA ALA A 20 16.03 -7.31 -0.47
C ALA A 20 15.91 -5.95 -1.15
N THR A 21 17.05 -5.37 -1.50
CA THR A 21 17.07 -4.13 -2.28
C THR A 21 16.60 -4.39 -3.71
N LYS A 22 16.28 -3.31 -4.42
CA LYS A 22 15.84 -3.41 -5.82
C LYS A 22 16.89 -4.08 -6.71
N GLU A 23 18.17 -3.84 -6.44
CA GLU A 23 19.29 -4.44 -7.15
C GLU A 23 19.40 -5.94 -6.89
N GLU A 24 19.22 -6.37 -5.64
CA GLU A 24 19.23 -7.78 -5.25
C GLU A 24 18.05 -8.54 -5.87
N VAL A 25 16.86 -7.91 -5.91
CA VAL A 25 15.70 -8.47 -6.61
C VAL A 25 15.93 -8.55 -8.12
N ALA A 26 16.60 -7.56 -8.72
CA ALA A 26 16.94 -7.59 -10.14
C ALA A 26 17.91 -8.74 -10.49
N LEU A 27 18.90 -9.01 -9.64
CA LEU A 27 19.79 -10.17 -9.78
C LEU A 27 18.99 -11.48 -9.66
N ALA A 28 18.11 -11.58 -8.66
CA ALA A 28 17.28 -12.76 -8.47
C ALA A 28 16.32 -13.03 -9.65
N LEU A 29 15.82 -11.98 -10.30
CA LEU A 29 15.01 -12.06 -11.53
C LEU A 29 15.82 -12.58 -12.72
N ALA A 30 17.05 -12.09 -12.88
CA ALA A 30 17.98 -12.54 -13.92
C ALA A 30 18.34 -14.02 -13.73
N ASP A 31 18.64 -14.45 -12.50
CA ASP A 31 18.93 -15.85 -12.16
C ASP A 31 17.74 -16.78 -12.42
N ALA A 32 16.51 -16.27 -12.23
CA ALA A 32 15.27 -17.00 -12.50
C ALA A 32 14.86 -16.98 -13.98
N CYS A 33 15.66 -16.38 -14.87
CA CYS A 33 15.38 -16.26 -16.30
C CYS A 33 13.99 -15.65 -16.59
N VAL A 34 13.59 -14.64 -15.80
CA VAL A 34 12.34 -13.92 -16.00
C VAL A 34 12.48 -12.96 -17.18
N GLU A 35 11.45 -12.87 -18.03
CA GLU A 35 11.46 -11.97 -19.19
C GLU A 35 11.67 -10.51 -18.75
N ALA A 36 12.35 -9.71 -19.58
CA ALA A 36 12.66 -8.31 -19.28
C ALA A 36 11.41 -7.47 -18.97
N THR A 37 10.32 -7.67 -19.73
CA THR A 37 9.05 -6.95 -19.55
C THR A 37 8.41 -7.24 -18.18
N ALA A 38 8.39 -8.51 -17.77
CA ALA A 38 7.89 -8.91 -16.46
C ALA A 38 8.83 -8.46 -15.33
N SER A 39 10.14 -8.52 -15.54
CA SER A 39 11.14 -8.05 -14.58
C SER A 39 10.97 -6.56 -14.29
N GLU A 40 10.76 -5.74 -15.32
CA GLU A 40 10.51 -4.31 -15.17
C GLU A 40 9.20 -4.03 -14.43
N ALA A 41 8.12 -4.76 -14.74
CA ALA A 41 6.84 -4.63 -14.04
C ALA A 41 6.99 -4.96 -12.54
N ILE A 42 7.76 -5.98 -12.19
CA ILE A 42 8.04 -6.37 -10.80
C ILE A 42 8.90 -5.30 -10.10
N LEU A 43 9.98 -4.85 -10.74
CA LEU A 43 10.92 -3.88 -10.17
C LEU A 43 10.36 -2.45 -10.03
N SER A 44 9.36 -2.11 -10.85
CA SER A 44 8.64 -0.83 -10.78
C SER A 44 7.45 -0.87 -9.81
N GLY A 45 7.07 -2.05 -9.31
CA GLY A 45 5.90 -2.23 -8.46
C GLY A 45 4.57 -2.00 -9.19
N GLN A 46 4.57 -2.02 -10.53
CA GLN A 46 3.37 -1.79 -11.34
C GLN A 46 2.51 -3.06 -11.37
N SER A 47 1.67 -3.23 -10.35
CA SER A 47 0.77 -4.38 -10.23
C SER A 47 -0.17 -4.52 -11.42
N GLU A 48 -0.67 -3.42 -11.99
CA GLU A 48 -1.55 -3.44 -13.17
C GLU A 48 -0.87 -4.01 -14.41
N ALA A 49 0.37 -3.59 -14.68
CA ALA A 49 1.18 -4.12 -15.77
C ALA A 49 1.43 -5.63 -15.57
N LEU A 50 1.71 -6.04 -14.33
CA LEU A 50 1.90 -7.45 -13.99
C LEU A 50 0.62 -8.28 -14.19
N TYR A 51 -0.55 -7.75 -13.81
CA TYR A 51 -1.85 -8.38 -14.05
C TYR A 51 -2.14 -8.56 -15.55
N ALA A 52 -1.86 -7.53 -16.36
CA ALA A 52 -2.02 -7.58 -17.81
C ALA A 52 -1.10 -8.65 -18.45
N LEU A 53 0.17 -8.71 -18.04
CA LEU A 53 1.13 -9.72 -18.50
C LEU A 53 0.69 -11.14 -18.13
N LEU A 54 0.19 -11.33 -16.91
CA LEU A 54 -0.31 -12.61 -16.41
C LEU A 54 -1.71 -12.96 -16.93
N LYS A 55 -2.36 -12.07 -17.69
CA LYS A 55 -3.75 -12.20 -18.16
C LYS A 55 -4.72 -12.53 -17.01
N ARG A 56 -4.51 -11.87 -15.88
CA ARG A 56 -5.28 -12.04 -14.64
C ARG A 56 -5.94 -10.72 -14.27
N ALA A 57 -7.12 -10.78 -13.67
CA ALA A 57 -7.74 -9.63 -13.03
C ALA A 57 -7.39 -9.59 -11.53
N PRO A 58 -7.28 -8.41 -10.92
CA PRO A 58 -7.14 -8.29 -9.48
C PRO A 58 -8.36 -8.89 -8.78
N MET A 59 -8.13 -9.70 -7.75
CA MET A 59 -9.18 -10.19 -6.87
C MET A 59 -9.46 -9.13 -5.81
N VAL A 60 -10.66 -8.55 -5.83
CA VAL A 60 -11.10 -7.53 -4.86
C VAL A 60 -12.14 -8.15 -3.94
N CYS A 61 -11.93 -8.02 -2.63
CA CYS A 61 -12.92 -8.35 -1.61
C CYS A 61 -13.46 -7.07 -1.00
N VAL A 62 -14.78 -6.89 -0.98
CA VAL A 62 -15.43 -5.77 -0.30
C VAL A 62 -15.87 -6.24 1.07
N GLN A 63 -15.31 -5.66 2.13
CA GLN A 63 -15.81 -5.86 3.49
C GLN A 63 -16.87 -4.79 3.77
N THR A 64 -18.12 -5.21 3.93
CA THR A 64 -19.18 -4.33 4.40
C THR A 64 -19.10 -4.24 5.92
N VAL A 65 -19.09 -3.02 6.47
CA VAL A 65 -19.34 -2.82 7.90
C VAL A 65 -20.84 -3.04 8.11
N PRO A 66 -21.26 -3.92 9.02
CA PRO A 66 -22.68 -4.06 9.35
C PRO A 66 -23.21 -2.69 9.79
N HIS A 67 -24.30 -2.24 9.17
CA HIS A 67 -25.01 -1.06 9.64
C HIS A 67 -25.48 -1.35 11.08
N LYS A 68 -25.03 -0.54 12.04
CA LYS A 68 -25.68 -0.50 13.35
C LYS A 68 -26.99 0.25 13.12
N GLU A 69 -28.10 -0.36 13.50
CA GLU A 69 -29.37 0.36 13.59
C GLU A 69 -29.13 1.52 14.57
N ASP A 70 -29.31 2.75 14.09
CA ASP A 70 -29.15 3.94 14.92
C ASP A 70 -30.15 3.85 16.07
N GLU A 71 -29.67 3.57 17.29
CA GLU A 71 -30.43 3.86 18.50
C GLU A 71 -30.60 5.38 18.51
N GLU A 72 -31.86 5.84 18.44
CA GLU A 72 -32.25 7.25 18.39
C GLU A 72 -31.43 8.07 19.41
N GLU A 73 -30.61 8.99 18.91
CA GLU A 73 -29.93 9.98 19.74
C GLU A 73 -31.00 10.90 20.35
N GLU A 74 -31.33 10.68 21.63
CA GLU A 74 -32.03 11.68 22.44
C GLU A 74 -31.17 12.96 22.45
N GLU A 75 -31.67 14.04 21.84
CA GLU A 75 -31.11 15.38 21.90
C GLU A 75 -31.14 15.89 23.35
N ASP A 76 -30.06 15.69 24.11
CA ASP A 76 -29.80 16.49 25.31
C ASP A 76 -29.10 17.79 24.88
N GLU A 77 -29.91 18.79 24.54
CA GLU A 77 -29.52 20.20 24.55
C GLU A 77 -29.19 20.64 25.98
N ASP A 78 -27.90 20.74 26.33
CA ASP A 78 -27.48 21.61 27.43
C ASP A 78 -26.17 22.34 27.10
N GLU A 79 -26.32 23.54 26.54
CA GLU A 79 -25.28 24.56 26.49
C GLU A 79 -24.94 25.02 27.92
N GLN A 80 -23.67 24.94 28.34
CA GLN A 80 -22.87 26.12 28.75
C GLN A 80 -21.50 25.81 29.43
N PRO A 81 -20.57 26.80 29.49
CA PRO A 81 -19.14 26.60 29.23
C PRO A 81 -18.25 26.69 30.47
N LYS A 82 -17.04 26.11 30.40
CA LYS A 82 -15.86 26.59 31.16
C LYS A 82 -14.53 26.20 30.47
N SER A 83 -13.71 27.22 30.24
CA SER A 83 -12.34 27.23 29.72
C SER A 83 -11.31 26.81 30.81
N PRO A 84 -10.00 27.07 30.63
CA PRO A 84 -9.01 26.37 29.80
C PRO A 84 -7.86 25.80 30.68
N ASP A 85 -7.17 24.72 30.31
CA ASP A 85 -5.71 24.69 30.54
C ASP A 85 -4.98 23.61 29.74
N LYS A 86 -3.73 23.96 29.44
CA LYS A 86 -2.76 23.31 28.56
C LYS A 86 -2.27 21.99 29.15
N SER A 87 -2.07 21.00 28.28
CA SER A 87 -0.84 20.20 28.31
C SER A 87 -0.66 19.43 26.99
N ALA A 88 0.50 19.65 26.37
CA ALA A 88 1.29 18.74 25.53
C ALA A 88 0.56 17.87 24.47
N SER A 89 0.87 17.90 23.17
CA SER A 89 1.98 18.50 22.44
C SER A 89 1.57 18.63 20.97
N ARG A 90 1.74 19.85 20.45
CA ARG A 90 2.15 20.17 19.07
C ARG A 90 3.11 19.08 18.54
N SER A 91 2.85 18.37 17.45
CA SER A 91 2.63 18.77 16.03
C SER A 91 3.78 18.16 15.23
N PHE A 92 3.52 17.56 14.07
CA PHE A 92 3.94 18.14 12.79
C PHE A 92 3.47 17.26 11.64
N ILE A 93 2.49 17.78 10.91
CA ILE A 93 2.07 17.30 9.60
C ILE A 93 2.96 18.04 8.61
N GLY A 94 3.91 17.34 8.00
CA GLY A 94 4.80 17.90 6.99
C GLY A 94 4.21 17.75 5.58
N ALA A 95 3.26 18.61 5.21
CA ALA A 95 2.86 18.78 3.82
C ALA A 95 3.92 19.65 3.09
N ARG A 96 4.49 19.06 2.05
CA ARG A 96 5.56 19.57 1.20
C ARG A 96 5.03 20.68 0.28
N ALA A 97 5.55 21.90 0.42
CA ALA A 97 5.29 23.01 -0.49
C ALA A 97 6.41 23.15 -1.53
N LEU A 98 5.98 23.37 -2.78
CA LEU A 98 6.78 23.71 -3.97
C LEU A 98 7.44 25.09 -3.84
N ALA A 99 8.62 25.24 -4.46
CA ALA A 99 9.11 26.52 -4.98
C ALA A 99 10.09 26.29 -6.16
N GLU A 100 9.58 26.47 -7.38
CA GLU A 100 10.21 27.27 -8.45
C GLU A 100 10.63 28.64 -7.89
N THR A 101 11.58 29.44 -8.36
CA THR A 101 12.38 29.53 -9.59
C THR A 101 13.48 30.56 -9.31
N ALA A 102 14.64 30.42 -9.95
CA ALA A 102 15.45 31.55 -10.43
C ALA A 102 16.26 31.08 -11.64
#